data_AF-A0A3N9V3R5-F1
#
_entry.id   AF-A0A3N9V3R5-F1
#
_cell.length_a   1.000
_cell.length_b   1.000
_cell.length_c   1.000
_cell.angle_alpha   90.00
_cell.angle_beta   90.00
_cell.angle_gamma   90.00
#
_symmetry.space_group_name_H-M   'P 1'
#
loop_
_entity.id
_entity.type
_entity.pdbx_description
1 polymer ?
#
loop_
_entity_poly.entity_id
_entity_poly.type
_entity_poly.pdbx_seq_one_letter_code
_entity_poly.pdbx_strand_id
1 'polypeptide(L)'
;MMTGVDNEKRRFLTKAASVAGAVGAGFLAVPFVTSMQPSAKAEAMGAPVEVDIEKLEPGQRVVVLWRGKPVWVVRRTPEVLAELPSLDAVVADPGSDQSEQPLSAKNESRAIRPEIFVAVGVCTHLGCSPTY
;
A
#
# COMPACT_ATOMS: atom_id res chain seq x y z
N MET A 1 -41.02 -50.97 -31.65
CA MET A 1 -40.08 -49.92 -32.08
C MET A 1 -39.39 -49.36 -30.85
N MET A 2 -38.27 -49.95 -30.44
CA MET A 2 -37.45 -49.36 -29.38
C MET A 2 -36.58 -48.31 -30.06
N THR A 3 -36.89 -47.04 -29.84
CA THR A 3 -36.03 -45.93 -30.28
C THR A 3 -34.69 -46.09 -29.58
N GLY A 4 -33.64 -46.46 -30.33
CA GLY A 4 -32.28 -46.52 -29.80
C GLY A 4 -31.83 -45.13 -29.31
N VAL A 5 -31.00 -45.10 -28.27
CA VAL A 5 -30.46 -43.85 -27.73
C VAL A 5 -29.59 -43.17 -28.79
N ASP A 6 -29.92 -41.92 -29.12
CA ASP A 6 -29.14 -41.07 -30.00
C ASP A 6 -27.88 -40.57 -29.26
N ASN A 7 -26.78 -41.28 -29.47
CA ASN A 7 -25.51 -41.00 -28.80
C ASN A 7 -24.90 -39.64 -29.22
N GLU A 8 -25.23 -39.14 -30.41
CA GLU A 8 -24.74 -37.85 -30.88
C GLU A 8 -25.45 -36.71 -30.13
N LYS A 9 -26.77 -36.76 -30.03
CA LYS A 9 -27.55 -35.81 -29.22
C LYS A 9 -27.15 -35.86 -27.75
N ARG A 10 -26.93 -37.06 -27.20
CA ARG A 10 -26.46 -37.21 -25.82
C ARG A 10 -25.11 -36.51 -25.61
N ARG A 11 -24.13 -36.75 -26.48
CA ARG A 11 -22.81 -36.13 -26.40
C ARG A 11 -22.87 -34.62 -26.57
N PHE A 12 -23.73 -34.12 -27.47
CA PHE A 12 -23.97 -32.69 -27.64
C PHE A 12 -24.51 -32.06 -26.35
N LEU A 13 -25.58 -32.63 -25.78
CA LEU A 13 -26.18 -32.13 -24.54
C LEU A 13 -25.22 -32.18 -23.36
N THR A 14 -24.41 -33.23 -23.23
CA THR A 14 -23.37 -33.32 -22.19
C THR A 14 -22.34 -32.20 -22.35
N LYS A 15 -21.82 -31.98 -23.57
CA LYS A 15 -20.85 -30.90 -23.81
C LYS A 15 -21.45 -29.53 -23.53
N ALA A 16 -22.67 -29.28 -24.01
CA ALA A 16 -23.37 -28.01 -23.77
C ALA A 16 -23.58 -27.77 -22.26
N ALA A 17 -24.01 -28.79 -21.51
CA ALA A 17 -24.18 -28.70 -20.06
C ALA A 17 -22.85 -28.47 -19.34
N SER A 18 -21.76 -29.14 -19.74
CA SER A 18 -20.43 -28.93 -19.17
C SER A 18 -19.91 -27.51 -19.42
N VAL A 19 -20.07 -26.98 -20.64
CA VAL A 19 -19.67 -25.61 -20.97
C VAL A 19 -20.49 -24.61 -20.17
N ALA A 20 -21.82 -24.77 -20.13
CA ALA A 20 -22.69 -23.91 -19.34
C ALA A 20 -22.33 -23.93 -17.85
N GLY A 21 -22.05 -25.12 -17.30
CA GLY A 21 -21.59 -25.30 -15.92
C GLY A 21 -20.26 -24.62 -15.65
N ALA A 22 -19.29 -24.74 -16.56
CA ALA A 22 -17.98 -24.08 -16.42
C ALA A 22 -18.10 -22.55 -16.46
N VAL A 23 -18.91 -22.02 -17.38
CA VAL A 23 -19.19 -20.58 -17.45
C VAL A 23 -19.88 -20.10 -16.16
N GLY A 24 -20.92 -20.80 -15.71
CA GLY A 24 -21.62 -20.48 -14.47
C GLY A 24 -20.71 -20.50 -13.24
N ALA A 25 -19.80 -21.48 -13.15
CA ALA A 25 -18.80 -21.52 -12.09
C ALA A 25 -17.87 -20.30 -12.11
N GLY A 26 -17.44 -19.87 -13.30
CA GLY A 26 -16.67 -18.62 -13.47
C GLY A 26 -17.43 -17.38 -12.99
N PHE A 27 -18.71 -17.27 -13.36
CA PHE A 27 -19.59 -16.17 -12.92
C PHE A 27 -19.83 -16.14 -11.41
N LEU A 28 -19.65 -17.25 -10.69
CA LEU A 28 -19.70 -17.29 -9.23
C LEU A 28 -18.34 -17.00 -8.60
N ALA A 29 -17.28 -17.62 -9.14
CA ALA A 29 -15.94 -17.52 -8.57
C ALA A 29 -15.35 -16.11 -8.68
N VAL A 30 -15.55 -15.42 -9.81
CA VAL A 30 -15.01 -14.08 -10.04
C VAL A 30 -15.54 -13.07 -9.00
N PRO A 31 -16.86 -12.82 -8.86
CA PRO A 31 -17.37 -11.86 -7.88
C PRO A 31 -17.04 -12.26 -6.44
N PHE A 32 -16.99 -13.56 -6.15
CA PHE A 32 -16.59 -14.05 -4.83
C PHE A 32 -15.14 -13.66 -4.49
N VAL A 33 -14.19 -13.88 -5.40
CA VAL A 33 -12.80 -13.47 -5.17
C VAL A 33 -12.64 -11.95 -5.19
N THR A 34 -13.29 -11.24 -6.11
CA THR A 34 -13.19 -9.78 -6.16
C THR A 34 -13.85 -9.12 -4.94
N SER A 35 -14.79 -9.78 -4.26
CA SER A 35 -15.37 -9.26 -3.01
C SER A 35 -14.35 -9.13 -1.86
N MET A 36 -13.20 -9.81 -1.97
CA MET A 36 -12.09 -9.69 -1.02
C MET A 36 -11.14 -8.53 -1.33
N GLN A 37 -11.32 -7.83 -2.45
CA GLN A 37 -10.54 -6.65 -2.81
C GLN A 37 -10.94 -5.44 -1.95
N PRO A 38 -10.12 -4.37 -1.91
CA PRO A 38 -10.46 -3.15 -1.18
C PRO A 38 -11.85 -2.61 -1.58
N SER A 39 -12.68 -2.32 -0.57
CA SER A 39 -13.98 -1.68 -0.80
C SER A 39 -13.83 -0.23 -1.25
N ALA A 40 -14.87 0.33 -1.89
CA ALA A 40 -14.89 1.76 -2.26
C ALA A 40 -14.62 2.70 -1.07
N LYS A 41 -15.06 2.33 0.14
CA LYS A 41 -14.74 3.07 1.38
C LYS A 41 -13.24 3.03 1.68
N ALA A 42 -12.60 1.89 1.49
CA ALA A 42 -11.16 1.74 1.70
C ALA A 42 -10.34 2.51 0.67
N GLU A 43 -10.78 2.52 -0.60
CA GLU A 43 -10.17 3.33 -1.66
C GLU A 43 -10.31 4.83 -1.41
N ALA A 44 -11.48 5.27 -0.93
CA ALA A 44 -11.74 6.67 -0.60
C ALA A 44 -10.85 7.22 0.53
N MET A 45 -10.33 6.37 1.43
CA MET A 45 -9.34 6.77 2.44
C MET A 45 -7.97 7.17 1.85
N GLY A 46 -7.80 7.08 0.53
CA GLY A 46 -6.66 7.58 -0.23
C GLY A 46 -6.58 9.10 -0.40
N ALA A 47 -7.61 9.84 -0.01
CA ALA A 47 -7.64 11.30 -0.14
C ALA A 47 -6.43 11.97 0.54
N PRO A 48 -5.93 13.10 0.01
CA PRO A 48 -4.90 13.90 0.66
C PRO A 48 -5.37 14.36 2.05
N VAL A 49 -4.45 14.34 3.03
CA VAL A 49 -4.68 14.87 4.37
C VAL A 49 -3.77 16.07 4.56
N GLU A 50 -4.34 17.20 4.93
CA GLU A 50 -3.59 18.42 5.27
C GLU A 50 -3.29 18.44 6.77
N VAL A 51 -2.06 18.79 7.10
CA VAL A 51 -1.57 18.84 8.49
C VAL A 51 -0.95 20.21 8.72
N ASP A 52 -1.52 20.94 9.68
CA ASP A 52 -0.91 22.18 10.16
C ASP A 52 0.32 21.85 11.01
N ILE A 53 1.43 22.52 10.70
CA ILE A 53 2.74 22.34 11.32
C ILE A 53 3.24 23.61 12.01
N GLU A 54 2.45 24.68 12.05
CA GLU A 54 2.88 25.97 12.63
C GLU A 54 3.27 25.83 14.10
N LYS A 55 2.58 24.96 14.83
CA LYS A 55 2.80 24.70 16.27
C LYS A 55 3.76 23.55 16.54
N LEU A 56 4.41 23.00 15.51
CA LEU A 56 5.33 21.88 15.67
C LEU A 56 6.68 22.43 16.15
N GLU A 57 7.07 22.12 17.38
CA GLU A 57 8.34 22.59 17.95
C GLU A 57 9.53 21.72 17.52
N PRO A 58 10.77 22.26 17.50
CA PRO A 58 11.96 21.45 17.24
C PRO A 58 12.08 20.25 18.20
N GLY A 59 12.37 19.07 17.66
CA GLY A 59 12.38 17.79 18.37
C GLY A 59 11.01 17.13 18.51
N GLN A 60 9.92 17.82 18.17
CA GLN A 60 8.58 17.28 18.28
C GLN A 60 8.21 16.43 17.06
N ARG A 61 7.44 15.37 17.33
CA ARG A 61 6.79 14.51 16.33
C ARG A 61 5.29 14.55 16.53
N VAL A 62 4.54 14.70 15.43
CA VAL A 62 3.11 14.42 15.39
C VAL A 62 2.84 13.21 14.50
N VAL A 63 1.80 12.46 14.84
CA VAL A 63 1.37 11.28 14.08
C VAL A 63 -0.03 11.55 13.54
N VAL A 64 -0.17 11.44 12.23
CA VAL A 64 -1.43 11.62 11.52
C VAL A 64 -1.77 10.34 10.78
N LEU A 65 -3.05 9.98 10.70
CA LEU A 65 -3.50 8.81 9.96
C LEU A 65 -3.74 9.17 8.49
N TRP A 66 -3.10 8.43 7.58
CA TRP A 66 -3.35 8.50 6.15
C TRP A 66 -3.46 7.08 5.59
N ARG A 67 -4.55 6.77 4.88
CA ARG A 67 -4.84 5.41 4.37
C ARG A 67 -4.79 4.32 5.45
N GLY A 68 -5.19 4.66 6.69
CA GLY A 68 -5.11 3.76 7.84
C GLY A 68 -3.68 3.47 8.34
N LYS A 69 -2.66 4.12 7.77
CA LYS A 69 -1.26 4.02 8.19
C LYS A 69 -0.88 5.26 9.00
N PRO A 70 -0.05 5.13 10.05
CA PRO A 70 0.54 6.28 10.72
C PRO A 70 1.54 6.97 9.79
N VAL A 71 1.43 8.29 9.67
CA VAL A 71 2.39 9.16 9.01
C VAL A 71 2.99 10.05 10.08
N TRP A 72 4.31 10.10 10.14
CA TRP A 72 5.04 10.97 11.04
C TRP A 72 5.37 12.27 10.35
N VAL A 73 5.17 13.36 11.08
CA VAL A 73 5.72 14.68 10.75
C VAL A 73 6.59 15.08 11.92
N VAL A 74 7.89 15.20 11.68
CA VAL A 74 8.90 15.49 12.70
C VAL A 74 9.59 16.80 12.33
N ARG A 75 9.68 17.72 13.29
CA ARG A 75 10.54 18.89 13.16
C ARG A 75 11.89 18.58 13.78
N ARG A 76 12.90 18.28 12.98
CA ARG A 76 14.26 17.97 13.42
C ARG A 76 14.95 19.23 13.94
N THR A 77 15.81 19.06 14.94
CA THR A 77 16.63 20.17 15.47
C THR A 77 17.87 20.37 14.59
N PRO A 78 18.52 21.55 14.66
CA PRO A 78 19.76 21.81 13.92
C PRO A 78 20.87 20.80 14.24
N GLU A 79 20.96 20.33 15.49
CA GLU A 79 21.96 19.37 15.93
C GLU A 79 21.78 18.02 15.24
N VAL A 80 20.53 17.53 15.16
CA VAL A 80 20.19 16.29 14.45
C VAL A 80 20.57 16.42 12.97
N LEU A 81 20.24 17.54 12.33
CA LEU A 81 20.55 17.77 10.92
C LEU A 81 22.06 17.79 10.64
N ALA A 82 22.84 18.35 11.56
CA ALA A 82 24.31 18.39 11.45
C ALA A 82 24.94 17.00 11.65
N GLU A 83 24.30 16.11 12.41
CA GLU A 83 24.80 14.77 12.69
C GLU A 83 24.50 13.76 11.57
N LEU A 84 23.40 13.92 10.81
CA LEU A 84 22.98 12.97 9.77
C LEU A 84 24.09 12.48 8.83
N PRO A 85 24.95 13.36 8.24
CA PRO A 85 25.98 12.92 7.29
C PRO A 85 27.03 11.99 7.93
N SER A 86 27.22 12.09 9.25
CA SER A 86 28.18 11.26 9.99
C SER A 86 27.73 9.81 10.14
N LEU A 87 26.45 9.53 9.89
CA LEU A 87 25.84 8.21 10.08
C LEU A 87 25.81 7.36 8.81
N ASP A 88 26.24 7.90 7.66
CA ASP A 88 26.13 7.22 6.37
C ASP A 88 26.82 5.84 6.33
N ALA A 89 27.92 5.69 7.06
CA ALA A 89 28.68 4.44 7.12
C ALA A 89 28.03 3.34 7.98
N VAL A 90 27.07 3.68 8.84
CA VAL A 90 26.48 2.76 9.82
C VAL A 90 25.02 2.40 9.53
N VAL A 91 24.39 3.07 8.57
CA VAL A 91 23.01 2.79 8.15
C VAL A 91 22.99 1.91 6.90
N ALA A 92 21.95 1.08 6.77
CA ALA A 92 21.84 0.13 5.66
C ALA A 92 21.55 0.79 4.30
N ASP A 93 20.88 1.94 4.30
CA ASP A 93 20.48 2.66 3.09
C ASP A 93 20.62 4.18 3.29
N PRO A 94 21.84 4.74 3.26
CA PRO A 94 22.09 6.17 3.46
C PRO A 94 21.50 7.03 2.34
N GLY A 95 21.50 6.52 1.10
CA GLY A 95 20.98 7.21 -0.08
C GLY A 95 19.46 7.17 -0.26
N SER A 96 18.74 6.37 0.53
CA SER A 96 17.30 6.08 0.33
C SER A 96 17.00 5.34 -0.99
N ASP A 97 17.95 4.59 -1.55
CA ASP A 97 17.77 3.95 -2.84
C ASP A 97 16.81 2.76 -2.79
N GLN A 98 16.58 2.19 -1.60
CA GLN A 98 15.58 1.14 -1.36
C GLN A 98 14.22 1.72 -0.94
N SER A 99 14.09 3.05 -0.89
CA SER A 99 12.88 3.76 -0.47
C SER A 99 12.23 4.50 -1.62
N GLU A 100 10.90 4.46 -1.69
CA GLU A 100 10.15 5.33 -2.60
C GLU A 100 10.22 6.78 -2.11
N GLN A 101 10.97 7.62 -2.82
CA GLN A 101 11.16 9.03 -2.49
C GLN A 101 10.59 9.92 -3.61
N PRO A 102 9.82 10.98 -3.27
CA PRO A 102 9.51 12.04 -4.21
C PRO A 102 10.80 12.67 -4.76
N LEU A 103 10.79 13.10 -6.02
CA LEU A 103 11.96 13.77 -6.63
C LEU A 103 12.42 14.99 -5.83
N SER A 104 11.49 15.74 -5.23
CA SER A 104 11.78 16.91 -4.39
C SER A 104 12.39 16.58 -3.03
N ALA A 105 12.38 15.31 -2.63
CA ALA A 105 12.91 14.81 -1.37
C ALA A 105 14.01 13.76 -1.55
N LYS A 106 14.46 13.47 -2.78
CA LYS A 106 15.64 12.62 -3.02
C LYS A 106 16.93 13.42 -2.79
N ASN A 107 17.21 13.69 -1.51
CA ASN A 107 18.38 14.40 -1.02
C ASN A 107 18.77 13.85 0.35
N GLU A 108 19.90 14.30 0.89
CA GLU A 108 20.44 13.87 2.18
C GLU A 108 19.44 14.03 3.34
N SER A 109 18.70 15.15 3.37
CA SER A 109 17.71 15.41 4.41
C SER A 109 16.40 14.63 4.23
N ARG A 110 16.17 14.03 3.06
CA ARG A 110 14.92 13.33 2.69
C ARG A 110 13.68 14.22 2.84
N ALA A 111 13.85 15.50 2.54
CA ALA A 111 12.84 16.52 2.79
C ALA A 111 12.96 17.69 1.82
N ILE A 112 11.85 18.40 1.63
CA ILE A 112 11.82 19.68 0.89
C ILE A 112 12.38 20.80 1.76
N ARG A 113 11.99 20.80 3.05
CA ARG A 113 12.55 21.65 4.10
C ARG A 113 13.37 20.77 5.04
N PRO A 114 14.68 20.95 5.17
CA PRO A 114 15.54 20.04 5.93
C PRO A 114 15.04 19.78 7.36
N GLU A 115 14.45 20.76 8.02
CA GLU A 115 13.91 20.61 9.37
C GLU A 115 12.61 19.78 9.43
N ILE A 116 11.86 19.62 8.33
CA ILE A 116 10.58 18.89 8.33
C ILE A 116 10.75 17.51 7.68
N PHE A 117 10.82 16.47 8.50
CA PHE A 117 10.83 15.09 8.03
C PHE A 117 9.41 14.52 8.00
N VAL A 118 9.03 13.95 6.86
CA VAL A 118 7.74 13.27 6.67
C VAL A 118 7.99 11.85 6.23
N ALA A 119 7.41 10.88 6.94
CA ALA A 119 7.55 9.47 6.59
C ALA A 119 6.29 8.68 6.93
N VAL A 120 6.02 7.65 6.14
CA VAL A 120 5.04 6.62 6.52
C VAL A 120 5.67 5.80 7.64
N GLY A 121 5.13 5.91 8.86
CA GLY A 121 5.63 5.30 10.09
C GLY A 121 5.36 3.79 10.17
N VAL A 122 5.62 3.07 9.09
CA VAL A 122 5.36 1.64 8.94
C VAL A 122 6.69 0.96 8.68
N CYS A 123 7.10 0.08 9.61
CA CYS A 123 8.32 -0.69 9.51
C CYS A 123 8.36 -1.49 8.22
N THR A 124 9.45 -1.37 7.47
CA THR A 124 9.67 -2.04 6.16
C THR A 124 9.84 -3.55 6.28
N HIS A 125 9.94 -4.11 7.49
CA HIS A 125 9.98 -5.56 7.71
C HIS A 125 8.59 -6.19 7.56
N LEU A 126 7.68 -5.90 8.50
CA LEU A 126 6.35 -6.53 8.58
C LEU A 126 5.23 -5.54 8.94
N GLY A 127 5.49 -4.23 8.88
CA GLY A 127 4.45 -3.20 8.97
C GLY A 127 4.04 -2.74 10.37
N CYS A 128 4.76 -3.14 11.43
CA CYS A 128 4.59 -2.56 12.76
C CYS A 128 4.87 -1.04 12.75
N SER A 129 4.22 -0.26 13.61
CA SER A 129 4.60 1.13 13.83
C SER A 129 5.81 1.19 14.76
N PRO A 130 6.96 1.72 14.33
CA PRO A 130 8.07 1.94 15.26
C PRO A 130 7.68 2.98 16.32
N THR A 131 8.22 2.84 17.53
CA THR A 131 7.83 3.66 18.69
C THR A 131 8.90 4.69 19.08
N TYR A 132 10.15 4.40 18.75
CA TYR A 132 11.33 5.24 18.94
C TYR A 132 11.77 5.78 17.59
#